data_AF-L8WU08-F1
#
_entry.id   AF-L8WU08-F1
#
_cell.length_a   1.000
_cell.length_b   1.000
_cell.length_c   1.000
_cell.angle_alpha   90.00
_cell.angle_beta   90.00
_cell.angle_gamma   90.00
#
_symmetry.space_group_name_H-M   'P 1'
#
loop_
_entity.id
_entity.type
_entity.pdbx_description
1 polymer ?
#
loop_
_entity_poly.entity_id
_entity_poly.type
_entity_poly.pdbx_seq_one_letter_code
_entity_poly.pdbx_strand_id
1 'polypeptide(L)'
;MTNTAQFPTNDRPWRLSFVQRGSHRGRSIRRRRRCTIDNPIDNLSTARRVEHLGRVAAIVALDSTASGGNGFSMTIEDSAPILGDCHIGDSICVNGACLTVTEFGETWFKVGLAPETLERTDLGERKVGDLVNLERAMAAHVRFGGHFVQGHVDSTVTVLSRVPDGNSLRLTFQLPPPTPDRPSLLPYLIAKGYITLDGASLTLTDVNDEAQTFSVMLIAHTQEKITLAGKPVGARVNVEVDMVGKYVERAVLAALGGSGGQPAEGIAKIIERVVQKAVADAAQK
;
A
#
# COMPACT_ATOMS: atom_id res chain seq x y z
N MET A 1 8.38 -55.46 14.36
CA MET A 1 9.80 -55.14 14.64
C MET A 1 9.86 -53.68 15.00
N THR A 2 9.87 -53.40 16.29
CA THR A 2 9.99 -52.07 16.90
C THR A 2 11.43 -51.58 16.74
N ASN A 3 11.63 -50.34 16.28
CA ASN A 3 12.93 -49.71 16.35
C ASN A 3 12.87 -48.38 17.10
N THR A 4 13.87 -48.23 17.96
CA THR A 4 13.93 -47.37 19.13
C THR A 4 14.77 -46.14 18.80
N ALA A 5 14.47 -45.02 19.46
CA ALA A 5 15.16 -43.75 19.36
C ALA A 5 16.64 -43.79 19.79
N GLN A 6 17.48 -42.94 19.20
CA GLN A 6 18.76 -42.50 19.76
C GLN A 6 19.03 -41.01 19.45
N PHE A 7 19.21 -40.22 20.52
CA PHE A 7 19.78 -38.86 20.51
C PHE A 7 21.31 -38.93 20.53
N PRO A 8 22.04 -37.97 19.93
CA PRO A 8 23.46 -37.80 20.20
C PRO A 8 23.74 -36.80 21.33
N THR A 9 24.58 -37.25 22.24
CA THR A 9 25.15 -36.57 23.41
C THR A 9 26.33 -35.67 23.04
N ASN A 10 26.39 -34.55 23.76
CA ASN A 10 27.45 -33.53 23.77
C ASN A 10 28.77 -34.07 24.37
N ASP A 11 29.93 -33.71 23.81
CA ASP A 11 31.23 -34.04 24.41
C ASP A 11 32.34 -32.98 24.11
N ARG A 12 32.67 -32.19 25.16
CA ARG A 12 33.98 -31.59 25.57
C ARG A 12 34.56 -30.34 24.86
N PRO A 13 35.57 -29.66 25.46
CA PRO A 13 35.63 -29.07 26.82
C PRO A 13 36.25 -27.63 26.83
N TRP A 14 35.85 -26.77 27.78
CA TRP A 14 36.56 -25.51 28.05
C TRP A 14 37.60 -25.68 29.16
N ARG A 15 38.89 -25.48 28.84
CA ARG A 15 39.98 -25.35 29.83
C ARG A 15 40.17 -23.87 30.19
N LEU A 16 40.04 -23.58 31.48
CA LEU A 16 40.51 -22.34 32.12
C LEU A 16 41.97 -22.55 32.55
N SER A 17 42.87 -21.65 32.15
CA SER A 17 44.18 -21.52 32.78
C SER A 17 44.50 -20.06 33.11
N PHE A 18 45.18 -19.96 34.23
CA PHE A 18 45.34 -18.82 35.11
C PHE A 18 46.43 -17.85 34.64
N VAL A 19 46.34 -16.63 35.16
CA VAL A 19 47.20 -15.46 34.94
C VAL A 19 48.66 -15.69 35.36
N GLN A 20 49.60 -15.17 34.55
CA GLN A 20 50.91 -14.70 35.05
C GLN A 20 51.27 -13.35 34.42
N ARG A 21 51.68 -12.40 35.27
CA ARG A 21 52.11 -11.04 34.91
C ARG A 21 53.51 -11.05 34.33
N GLY A 22 53.72 -10.32 33.24
CA GLY A 22 55.04 -9.93 32.75
C GLY A 22 55.02 -8.46 32.35
N SER A 23 55.84 -7.65 33.01
CA SER A 23 56.02 -6.22 32.72
C SER A 23 56.92 -6.03 31.51
N HIS A 24 56.49 -5.27 30.50
CA HIS A 24 57.42 -4.52 29.66
C HIS A 24 56.80 -3.22 29.14
N ARG A 25 57.58 -2.15 29.31
CA ARG A 25 57.32 -0.80 28.83
C ARG A 25 57.44 -0.80 27.31
N GLY A 26 56.36 -0.41 26.63
CA GLY A 26 56.35 -0.12 25.20
C GLY A 26 55.33 0.96 24.93
N ARG A 27 55.78 2.17 24.59
CA ARG A 27 54.92 3.22 24.06
C ARG A 27 54.33 2.73 22.75
N SER A 28 53.02 2.52 22.68
CA SER A 28 52.29 2.44 21.43
C SER A 28 51.17 3.47 21.41
N ILE A 29 51.17 4.25 20.34
CA ILE A 29 50.22 5.31 20.05
C ILE A 29 48.83 4.68 19.96
N ARG A 30 47.94 5.00 20.91
CA ARG A 30 46.53 4.65 20.84
C ARG A 30 45.88 5.45 19.71
N ARG A 31 45.91 4.93 18.48
CA ARG A 31 44.88 5.27 17.50
C ARG A 31 43.56 4.73 18.03
N ARG A 32 42.71 5.62 18.55
CA ARG A 32 41.29 5.30 18.77
C ARG A 32 40.74 4.88 17.43
N ARG A 33 40.54 3.57 17.21
CA ARG A 33 39.59 3.11 16.21
C ARG A 33 38.26 3.66 16.69
N ARG A 34 37.79 4.72 16.03
CA ARG A 34 36.40 5.14 16.13
C ARG A 34 35.63 3.95 15.58
N CYS A 35 35.10 3.12 16.47
CA CYS A 35 34.02 2.22 16.14
C CYS A 35 32.90 3.16 15.69
N THR A 36 32.75 3.34 14.38
CA THR A 36 31.48 3.80 13.83
C THR A 36 30.52 2.68 14.17
N ILE A 37 29.81 2.86 15.29
CA ILE A 37 28.50 2.24 15.43
C ILE A 37 27.72 2.92 14.32
N ASP A 38 27.64 2.27 13.17
CA ASP A 38 26.69 2.63 12.13
C ASP A 38 25.33 2.53 12.81
N ASN A 39 24.79 3.68 13.16
CA ASN A 39 23.56 3.81 13.89
C ASN A 39 22.46 3.44 12.88
N PRO A 40 21.71 2.34 13.03
CA PRO A 40 20.76 1.89 12.00
C PRO A 40 19.47 2.72 11.99
N ILE A 41 19.50 3.94 12.55
CA ILE A 41 18.31 4.77 12.80
C ILE A 41 17.92 5.60 11.56
N ASP A 42 18.78 5.71 10.55
CA ASP A 42 18.48 6.48 9.32
C ASP A 42 17.58 5.74 8.31
N ASN A 43 17.25 4.46 8.57
CA ASN A 43 16.33 3.66 7.75
C ASN A 43 14.96 3.45 8.41
N LEU A 44 14.55 4.34 9.32
CA LEU A 44 13.18 4.31 9.84
C LEU A 44 12.23 4.76 8.74
N SER A 45 11.84 3.81 7.89
CA SER A 45 10.85 3.97 6.83
C SER A 45 9.62 4.66 7.41
N THR A 46 9.37 5.88 6.94
CA THR A 46 8.10 6.54 7.14
C THR A 46 7.07 5.76 6.33
N ALA A 47 6.15 5.10 7.02
CA ALA A 47 5.13 4.24 6.45
C ALA A 47 4.30 4.95 5.39
N ARG A 48 4.00 4.23 4.30
CA ARG A 48 3.19 4.65 3.15
C ARG A 48 3.81 5.61 2.17
N ARG A 49 5.00 5.21 1.71
CA ARG A 49 5.55 5.59 0.42
C ARG A 49 6.07 4.33 -0.26
N VAL A 50 6.03 4.34 -1.59
CA VAL A 50 6.72 3.34 -2.42
C VAL A 50 8.18 3.26 -1.95
N GLU A 51 8.57 2.07 -1.49
CA GLU A 51 9.90 1.81 -0.95
C GLU A 51 10.89 1.49 -2.06
N HIS A 52 10.41 0.78 -3.08
CA HIS A 52 11.26 0.24 -4.12
C HIS A 52 10.51 0.06 -5.45
N LEU A 53 11.27 0.03 -6.55
CA LEU A 53 10.76 -0.30 -7.88
C LEU A 53 11.18 -1.72 -8.24
N GLY A 54 10.20 -2.60 -8.39
CA GLY A 54 10.41 -3.95 -8.92
C GLY A 54 10.21 -4.00 -10.43
N ARG A 55 10.59 -5.14 -11.02
CA ARG A 55 10.34 -5.45 -12.43
C ARG A 55 9.59 -6.77 -12.55
N VAL A 56 8.57 -6.82 -13.40
CA VAL A 56 7.85 -8.07 -13.69
C VAL A 56 8.76 -8.99 -14.50
N ALA A 57 9.15 -10.13 -13.93
CA ALA A 57 10.02 -11.11 -14.57
C ALA A 57 9.23 -12.22 -15.29
N ALA A 58 8.11 -12.65 -14.71
CA ALA A 58 7.27 -13.69 -15.28
C ALA A 58 5.80 -13.50 -14.91
N ILE A 59 4.92 -13.91 -15.82
CA ILE A 59 3.47 -13.99 -15.61
C ILE A 59 3.02 -15.37 -16.07
N VAL A 60 2.40 -16.13 -15.20
CA VAL A 60 1.85 -17.46 -15.51
C VAL A 60 0.34 -17.41 -15.39
N ALA A 61 -0.36 -17.68 -16.49
CA ALA A 61 -1.80 -17.80 -16.49
C ALA A 61 -2.21 -19.20 -15.99
N LEU A 62 -3.28 -19.27 -15.20
CA LEU A 62 -3.86 -20.53 -14.69
C LEU A 62 -2.85 -21.37 -13.89
N ASP A 63 -2.12 -20.71 -12.99
CA ASP A 63 -1.24 -21.38 -12.05
C ASP A 63 -2.09 -22.11 -10.99
N SER A 64 -2.29 -23.41 -11.22
CA SER A 64 -3.07 -24.31 -10.36
C SER A 64 -2.29 -24.83 -9.15
N THR A 65 -1.03 -24.38 -8.99
CA THR A 65 -0.26 -24.70 -7.80
C THR A 65 -0.81 -23.97 -6.58
N ALA A 66 -0.46 -24.45 -5.38
CA ALA A 66 -0.85 -23.78 -4.13
C ALA A 66 -0.36 -22.32 -4.06
N SER A 67 0.70 -21.96 -4.81
CA SER A 67 1.24 -20.60 -4.90
C SER A 67 0.58 -19.72 -5.97
N GLY A 68 -0.26 -20.30 -6.84
CA GLY A 68 -0.95 -19.61 -7.94
C GLY A 68 -2.41 -19.24 -7.68
N GLY A 69 -3.00 -19.67 -6.56
CA GLY A 69 -4.32 -19.23 -6.11
C GLY A 69 -5.48 -19.59 -7.06
N ASN A 70 -5.37 -20.67 -7.84
CA ASN A 70 -6.32 -21.04 -8.90
C ASN A 70 -6.52 -19.93 -9.96
N GLY A 71 -5.51 -19.07 -10.16
CA GLY A 71 -5.60 -17.87 -10.99
C GLY A 71 -4.31 -17.58 -11.74
N PHE A 72 -3.91 -16.32 -11.74
CA PHE A 72 -2.66 -15.88 -12.37
C PHE A 72 -1.58 -15.77 -11.31
N SER A 73 -0.32 -16.04 -11.64
CA SER A 73 0.81 -15.70 -10.78
C SER A 73 1.77 -14.74 -11.46
N MET A 74 2.38 -13.88 -10.67
CA MET A 74 3.33 -12.88 -11.13
C MET A 74 4.60 -12.99 -10.30
N THR A 75 5.75 -13.05 -10.98
CA THR A 75 7.07 -13.03 -10.37
C THR A 75 7.69 -11.66 -10.60
N ILE A 76 8.18 -11.05 -9.54
CA ILE A 76 8.77 -9.71 -9.53
C ILE A 76 10.22 -9.84 -9.11
N GLU A 77 11.14 -9.38 -9.95
CA GLU A 77 12.57 -9.35 -9.70
C GLU A 77 13.04 -7.98 -9.23
N ASP A 78 14.36 -7.80 -9.13
CA ASP A 78 15.03 -6.61 -8.62
C ASP A 78 14.56 -6.18 -7.22
N SER A 79 14.04 -7.11 -6.42
CA SER A 79 13.33 -6.79 -5.17
C SER A 79 14.16 -6.97 -3.89
N ALA A 80 15.45 -7.26 -4.01
CA ALA A 80 16.34 -7.52 -2.87
C ALA A 80 16.25 -6.49 -1.72
N PRO A 81 16.12 -5.17 -1.96
CA PRO A 81 16.06 -4.18 -0.88
C PRO A 81 14.86 -4.33 0.08
N ILE A 82 13.80 -5.00 -0.36
CA ILE A 82 12.57 -5.19 0.44
C ILE A 82 12.34 -6.64 0.87
N LEU A 83 13.29 -7.56 0.60
CA LEU A 83 13.12 -8.98 0.93
C LEU A 83 13.92 -9.43 2.16
N GLY A 84 14.69 -8.54 2.77
CA GLY A 84 15.58 -8.88 3.90
C GLY A 84 14.85 -9.42 5.15
N ASP A 85 13.58 -9.04 5.34
CA ASP A 85 12.70 -9.48 6.42
C ASP A 85 11.44 -10.20 5.94
N CYS A 86 11.42 -10.63 4.67
CA CYS A 86 10.27 -11.27 4.04
C CYS A 86 10.12 -12.75 4.45
N HIS A 87 8.88 -13.16 4.67
CA HIS A 87 8.47 -14.54 4.92
C HIS A 87 7.34 -14.94 3.96
N ILE A 88 7.18 -16.25 3.74
CA ILE A 88 6.02 -16.76 2.99
C ILE A 88 4.75 -16.40 3.78
N GLY A 89 3.75 -15.84 3.10
CA GLY A 89 2.52 -15.34 3.72
C GLY A 89 2.54 -13.85 4.04
N ASP A 90 3.69 -13.18 3.92
CA ASP A 90 3.76 -11.73 4.08
C ASP A 90 3.01 -11.00 2.97
N SER A 91 2.58 -9.78 3.27
CA SER A 91 1.85 -8.92 2.35
C SER A 91 2.77 -7.83 1.79
N ILE A 92 2.85 -7.76 0.46
CA ILE A 92 3.56 -6.72 -0.28
C ILE A 92 2.57 -6.07 -1.25
N CYS A 93 2.50 -4.74 -1.21
CA CYS A 93 1.72 -3.97 -2.16
C CYS A 93 2.46 -3.86 -3.50
N VAL A 94 1.82 -4.24 -4.59
CA VAL A 94 2.31 -4.08 -5.97
C VAL A 94 1.40 -3.10 -6.70
N ASN A 95 1.92 -1.94 -7.08
CA ASN A 95 1.11 -0.80 -7.55
C ASN A 95 -0.10 -0.50 -6.64
N GLY A 96 0.09 -0.62 -5.33
CA GLY A 96 -0.97 -0.39 -4.34
C GLY A 96 -1.96 -1.54 -4.16
N ALA A 97 -1.82 -2.67 -4.87
CA ALA A 97 -2.60 -3.86 -4.60
C ALA A 97 -1.88 -4.75 -3.59
N CYS A 98 -2.48 -5.01 -2.44
CA CYS A 98 -1.96 -5.89 -1.40
C CYS A 98 -1.99 -7.35 -1.89
N LEU A 99 -0.82 -7.96 -2.00
CA LEU A 99 -0.66 -9.33 -2.48
C LEU A 99 0.17 -10.16 -1.50
N THR A 100 -0.17 -11.44 -1.41
CA THR A 100 0.51 -12.38 -0.52
C THR A 100 1.69 -13.03 -1.23
N VAL A 101 2.87 -12.97 -0.60
CA VAL A 101 4.08 -13.64 -1.07
C VAL A 101 3.90 -15.15 -0.91
N THR A 102 3.98 -15.88 -2.03
CA THR A 102 3.82 -17.33 -2.06
C THR A 102 5.15 -18.07 -2.20
N GLU A 103 6.13 -17.45 -2.87
CA GLU A 103 7.51 -17.93 -3.01
C GLU A 103 8.45 -16.72 -3.09
N PHE A 104 9.69 -16.83 -2.64
CA PHE A 104 10.69 -15.78 -2.83
C PHE A 104 12.12 -16.34 -2.79
N GLY A 105 13.04 -15.59 -3.39
CA GLY A 105 14.48 -15.78 -3.31
C GLY A 105 15.18 -14.50 -2.86
N GLU A 106 16.50 -14.41 -3.03
CA GLU A 106 17.28 -13.25 -2.56
C GLU A 106 16.91 -11.94 -3.28
N THR A 107 16.49 -12.01 -4.55
CA THR A 107 16.26 -10.84 -5.41
C THR A 107 14.88 -10.81 -6.05
N TRP A 108 14.02 -11.79 -5.78
CA TRP A 108 12.72 -11.93 -6.43
C TRP A 108 11.68 -12.51 -5.47
N PHE A 109 10.40 -12.24 -5.75
CA PHE A 109 9.28 -12.88 -5.07
C PHE A 109 8.14 -13.14 -6.05
N LYS A 110 7.26 -14.07 -5.68
CA LYS A 110 6.09 -14.49 -6.46
C LYS A 110 4.83 -14.26 -5.64
N VAL A 111 3.79 -13.82 -6.33
CA VAL A 111 2.46 -13.55 -5.78
C VAL A 111 1.38 -14.17 -6.64
N GLY A 112 0.28 -14.56 -6.01
CA GLY A 112 -0.95 -14.96 -6.69
C GLY A 112 -1.87 -13.76 -6.96
N LEU A 113 -2.57 -13.78 -8.08
CA LEU A 113 -3.52 -12.76 -8.53
C LEU A 113 -4.89 -13.40 -8.73
N ALA A 114 -5.83 -13.02 -7.86
CA ALA A 114 -7.22 -13.42 -7.97
C ALA A 114 -7.92 -12.70 -9.13
N PRO A 115 -9.01 -13.26 -9.70
CA PRO A 115 -9.80 -12.60 -10.74
C PRO A 115 -10.24 -11.17 -10.36
N GLU A 116 -10.66 -10.97 -9.10
CA GLU A 116 -11.02 -9.65 -8.56
C GLU A 116 -9.88 -8.63 -8.70
N THR A 117 -8.65 -9.03 -8.34
CA THR A 117 -7.47 -8.19 -8.46
C THR A 117 -7.20 -7.82 -9.91
N LEU A 118 -7.30 -8.78 -10.83
CA LEU A 118 -7.07 -8.54 -12.26
C LEU A 118 -8.11 -7.59 -12.86
N GLU A 119 -9.35 -7.66 -12.39
CA GLU A 119 -10.46 -6.84 -12.88
C GLU A 119 -10.45 -5.40 -12.31
N ARG A 120 -9.96 -5.23 -11.07
CA ARG A 120 -9.92 -3.93 -10.39
C ARG A 120 -8.63 -3.13 -10.57
N THR A 121 -7.56 -3.78 -11.00
CA THR A 121 -6.22 -3.15 -11.08
C THR A 121 -5.68 -3.13 -12.51
N ASP A 122 -4.54 -2.45 -12.68
CA ASP A 122 -3.73 -2.45 -13.90
C ASP A 122 -2.85 -3.71 -14.05
N LEU A 123 -2.85 -4.60 -13.04
CA LEU A 123 -2.01 -5.80 -13.02
C LEU A 123 -2.38 -6.82 -14.08
N GLY A 124 -3.65 -6.87 -14.51
CA GLY A 124 -4.09 -7.71 -15.62
C GLY A 124 -3.53 -7.28 -16.99
N GLU A 125 -3.02 -6.05 -17.11
CA GLU A 125 -2.45 -5.51 -18.34
C GLU A 125 -0.92 -5.47 -18.34
N ARG A 126 -0.29 -5.83 -17.21
CA ARG A 126 1.17 -5.84 -17.07
C ARG A 126 1.79 -6.91 -17.95
N LYS A 127 3.00 -6.61 -18.40
CA LYS A 127 3.84 -7.47 -19.22
C LYS A 127 5.17 -7.70 -18.54
N VAL A 128 5.83 -8.78 -18.93
CA VAL A 128 7.23 -9.02 -18.55
C VAL A 128 8.07 -7.81 -18.98
N GLY A 129 8.89 -7.32 -18.05
CA GLY A 129 9.72 -6.13 -18.20
C GLY A 129 9.11 -4.85 -17.62
N ASP A 130 7.81 -4.81 -17.32
CA ASP A 130 7.17 -3.63 -16.74
C ASP A 130 7.69 -3.34 -15.34
N LEU A 131 7.81 -2.04 -15.00
CA LEU A 131 8.14 -1.60 -13.64
C LEU A 131 6.89 -1.51 -12.78
N VAL A 132 7.03 -1.86 -11.51
CA VAL A 132 5.96 -1.79 -10.51
C VAL A 132 6.46 -1.14 -9.22
N ASN A 133 5.58 -0.36 -8.59
CA ASN A 133 5.83 0.21 -7.27
C ASN A 133 5.65 -0.88 -6.21
N LEU A 134 6.61 -1.00 -5.29
CA LEU A 134 6.58 -1.97 -4.20
C LEU A 134 6.62 -1.29 -2.84
N GLU A 135 5.78 -1.78 -1.92
CA GLU A 135 5.75 -1.36 -0.52
C GLU A 135 5.44 -2.57 0.38
N ARG A 136 6.20 -2.76 1.45
CA ARG A 136 5.95 -3.83 2.44
C ARG A 136 4.82 -3.46 3.38
N ALA A 137 4.19 -4.47 3.99
CA ALA A 137 3.27 -4.24 5.09
C ALA A 137 3.96 -3.47 6.24
N MET A 138 3.27 -2.47 6.77
CA MET A 138 3.79 -1.59 7.82
C MET A 138 3.96 -2.33 9.16
N ALA A 139 5.16 -2.29 9.73
CA ALA A 139 5.40 -2.76 11.09
C ALA A 139 4.81 -1.81 12.15
N ALA A 140 4.35 -2.34 13.28
CA ALA A 140 3.63 -1.55 14.31
C ALA A 140 4.43 -0.40 14.96
N HIS A 141 5.76 -0.38 14.81
CA HIS A 141 6.67 0.53 15.51
C HIS A 141 7.28 1.62 14.62
N VAL A 142 6.90 1.69 13.34
CA VAL A 142 7.45 2.67 12.40
C VAL A 142 6.67 3.99 12.41
N ARG A 143 7.31 5.06 11.90
CA ARG A 143 6.66 6.38 11.77
C ARG A 143 5.59 6.32 10.69
N PHE A 144 4.38 6.76 10.98
CA PHE A 144 3.31 6.85 9.99
C PHE A 144 3.47 8.11 9.12
N GLY A 145 3.82 7.97 7.84
CA GLY A 145 4.13 9.08 6.94
C GLY A 145 3.27 9.13 5.69
N GLY A 146 2.05 9.66 5.80
CA GLY A 146 1.07 9.69 4.72
C GLY A 146 -0.34 9.55 5.29
N HIS A 147 -1.16 8.69 4.68
CA HIS A 147 -2.51 8.38 5.14
C HIS A 147 -2.78 6.88 5.19
N PHE A 148 -4.03 6.49 5.51
CA PHE A 148 -4.38 5.08 5.65
C PHE A 148 -4.71 4.36 4.31
N VAL A 149 -3.74 3.65 3.73
CA VAL A 149 -3.81 2.88 2.46
C VAL A 149 -3.83 1.35 2.64
N GLN A 150 -5.00 0.75 2.73
CA GLN A 150 -5.20 -0.68 2.94
C GLN A 150 -4.49 -1.58 1.90
N GLY A 151 -4.24 -1.06 0.70
CA GLY A 151 -3.78 -1.83 -0.44
C GLY A 151 -4.94 -2.51 -1.16
N HIS A 152 -6.16 -2.01 -0.98
CA HIS A 152 -7.38 -2.54 -1.57
C HIS A 152 -7.86 -1.56 -2.63
N VAL A 153 -7.33 -1.73 -3.83
CA VAL A 153 -7.63 -0.88 -4.98
C VAL A 153 -9.12 -0.89 -5.29
N ASP A 154 -9.73 0.30 -5.29
CA ASP A 154 -11.14 0.49 -5.56
C ASP A 154 -11.47 0.32 -7.04
N SER A 155 -10.64 0.94 -7.88
CA SER A 155 -10.78 0.97 -9.33
C SER A 155 -9.48 1.45 -9.99
N THR A 156 -9.53 1.71 -11.30
CA THR A 156 -8.46 2.40 -12.02
C THR A 156 -8.95 3.72 -12.58
N VAL A 157 -8.05 4.70 -12.64
CA VAL A 157 -8.27 6.01 -13.28
C VAL A 157 -7.38 6.15 -14.50
N THR A 158 -7.77 7.04 -15.41
CA THR A 158 -7.00 7.30 -16.64
C THR A 158 -6.25 8.61 -16.52
N VAL A 159 -4.95 8.63 -16.86
CA VAL A 159 -4.18 9.88 -16.96
C VAL A 159 -4.77 10.74 -18.07
N LEU A 160 -5.37 11.87 -17.74
CA LEU A 160 -5.98 12.81 -18.68
C LEU A 160 -4.95 13.83 -19.19
N SER A 161 -4.10 14.36 -18.30
CA SER A 161 -3.09 15.35 -18.67
C SER A 161 -1.86 15.29 -17.77
N ARG A 162 -0.75 15.81 -18.30
CA ARG A 162 0.55 15.92 -17.64
C ARG A 162 1.13 17.29 -17.95
N VAL A 163 1.24 18.14 -16.94
CA VAL A 163 1.68 19.53 -17.13
C VAL A 163 2.83 19.84 -16.17
N PRO A 164 4.04 20.09 -16.67
CA PRO A 164 5.14 20.58 -15.85
C PRO A 164 4.79 21.95 -15.23
N ASP A 165 5.10 22.11 -13.95
CA ASP A 165 4.92 23.33 -13.17
C ASP A 165 6.22 23.61 -12.41
N GLY A 166 7.16 24.27 -13.10
CA GLY A 166 8.54 24.40 -12.62
C GLY A 166 9.24 23.04 -12.51
N ASN A 167 9.67 22.69 -11.29
CA ASN A 167 10.26 21.38 -10.99
C ASN A 167 9.22 20.34 -10.52
N SER A 168 7.94 20.71 -10.47
CA SER A 168 6.84 19.84 -10.10
C SER A 168 6.08 19.38 -11.34
N LEU A 169 5.35 18.28 -11.22
CA LEU A 169 4.53 17.73 -12.29
C LEU A 169 3.08 17.63 -11.83
N ARG A 170 2.20 18.38 -12.49
CA ARG A 170 0.76 18.24 -12.28
C ARG A 170 0.23 17.12 -13.16
N LEU A 171 -0.47 16.18 -12.52
CA LEU A 171 -1.19 15.11 -13.20
C LEU A 171 -2.68 15.27 -12.95
N THR A 172 -3.47 15.22 -14.01
CA THR A 172 -4.94 15.19 -13.92
C THR A 172 -5.43 13.83 -14.38
N PHE A 173 -6.40 13.28 -13.67
CA PHE A 173 -6.95 11.97 -13.90
C PHE A 173 -8.46 12.03 -14.13
N GLN A 174 -8.93 11.14 -15.00
CA GLN A 174 -10.33 10.90 -15.26
C GLN A 174 -10.80 9.69 -14.44
N LEU A 175 -11.89 9.87 -13.67
CA LEU A 175 -12.57 8.77 -13.01
C LEU A 175 -13.38 7.95 -14.03
N PRO A 176 -13.48 6.62 -13.86
CA PRO A 176 -14.36 5.81 -14.67
C PRO A 176 -15.83 6.11 -14.34
N PRO A 177 -16.75 5.92 -15.30
CA PRO A 177 -18.17 6.06 -15.03
C PRO A 177 -18.63 5.02 -13.99
N PRO A 178 -19.58 5.37 -13.12
CA PRO A 178 -20.08 4.44 -12.11
C PRO A 178 -20.86 3.30 -12.76
N THR A 179 -20.73 2.10 -12.20
CA THR A 179 -21.53 0.91 -12.55
C THR A 179 -22.27 0.42 -11.31
N PRO A 180 -23.28 -0.47 -11.44
CA PRO A 180 -23.97 -1.05 -10.28
C PRO A 180 -23.01 -1.71 -9.27
N ASP A 181 -21.94 -2.33 -9.76
CA ASP A 181 -20.94 -3.01 -8.93
C ASP A 181 -19.78 -2.09 -8.48
N ARG A 182 -19.68 -0.90 -9.09
CA ARG A 182 -18.60 0.07 -8.85
C ARG A 182 -19.19 1.48 -8.73
N PRO A 183 -19.65 1.86 -7.52
CA PRO A 183 -20.20 3.19 -7.30
C PRO A 183 -19.15 4.27 -7.56
N SER A 184 -19.63 5.51 -7.73
CA SER A 184 -18.76 6.66 -7.97
C SER A 184 -17.76 6.82 -6.81
N LEU A 185 -16.51 7.09 -7.16
CA LEU A 185 -15.47 7.41 -6.17
C LEU A 185 -15.46 8.91 -5.79
N LEU A 186 -16.18 9.75 -6.53
CA LEU A 186 -16.23 11.20 -6.30
C LEU A 186 -16.58 11.59 -4.85
N PRO A 187 -17.54 10.95 -4.16
CA PRO A 187 -17.89 11.34 -2.78
C PRO A 187 -16.72 11.24 -1.79
N TYR A 188 -15.67 10.49 -2.12
CA TYR A 188 -14.50 10.30 -1.28
C TYR A 188 -13.31 11.20 -1.67
N LEU A 189 -13.42 11.97 -2.77
CA LEU A 189 -12.37 12.87 -3.21
C LEU A 189 -12.63 14.28 -2.69
N ILE A 190 -11.74 14.75 -1.83
CA ILE A 190 -11.84 16.08 -1.22
C ILE A 190 -10.57 16.85 -1.57
N ALA A 191 -10.69 18.08 -2.05
CA ALA A 191 -9.53 18.95 -2.27
C ALA A 191 -8.71 19.07 -0.97
N LYS A 192 -7.38 18.96 -1.08
CA LYS A 192 -6.43 18.86 0.05
C LYS A 192 -6.53 17.56 0.87
N GLY A 193 -7.44 16.65 0.52
CA GLY A 193 -7.50 15.30 1.04
C GLY A 193 -6.41 14.40 0.47
N TYR A 194 -6.38 13.17 0.97
CA TYR A 194 -5.45 12.15 0.52
C TYR A 194 -6.08 11.22 -0.53
N ILE A 195 -5.22 10.68 -1.39
CA ILE A 195 -5.55 9.64 -2.35
C ILE A 195 -4.32 8.75 -2.56
N THR A 196 -4.54 7.49 -2.89
CA THR A 196 -3.47 6.58 -3.28
C THR A 196 -3.52 6.31 -4.77
N LEU A 197 -2.40 6.51 -5.45
CA LEU A 197 -2.23 6.21 -6.87
C LEU A 197 -1.04 5.28 -7.08
N ASP A 198 -1.28 4.09 -7.61
CA ASP A 198 -0.28 3.00 -7.75
C ASP A 198 0.52 2.76 -6.44
N GLY A 199 -0.13 2.85 -5.29
CA GLY A 199 0.49 2.71 -3.96
C GLY A 199 1.16 3.97 -3.41
N ALA A 200 1.30 5.03 -4.21
CA ALA A 200 1.83 6.31 -3.72
C ALA A 200 0.73 7.12 -3.02
N SER A 201 0.95 7.44 -1.73
CA SER A 201 0.11 8.39 -0.99
C SER A 201 0.36 9.82 -1.47
N LEU A 202 -0.67 10.46 -2.02
CA LEU A 202 -0.60 11.79 -2.61
C LEU A 202 -1.71 12.70 -2.06
N THR A 203 -1.52 14.01 -2.25
CA THR A 203 -2.51 15.02 -1.87
C THR A 203 -3.25 15.51 -3.11
N LEU A 204 -4.58 15.50 -3.03
CA LEU A 204 -5.45 16.09 -4.04
C LEU A 204 -5.26 17.60 -4.06
N THR A 205 -4.90 18.14 -5.23
CA THR A 205 -4.80 19.60 -5.42
C THR A 205 -6.09 20.21 -5.92
N ASP A 206 -6.89 19.44 -6.66
CA ASP A 206 -8.14 19.90 -7.26
C ASP A 206 -9.06 18.70 -7.52
N VAL A 207 -10.36 18.91 -7.43
CA VAL A 207 -11.43 17.93 -7.71
C VAL A 207 -12.55 18.65 -8.45
N ASN A 208 -12.99 18.09 -9.57
CA ASN A 208 -14.09 18.62 -10.37
C ASN A 208 -15.16 17.53 -10.55
N ASP A 209 -16.30 17.75 -9.89
CA ASP A 209 -17.40 16.80 -9.83
C ASP A 209 -18.13 16.66 -11.17
N GLU A 210 -18.30 17.77 -11.91
CA GLU A 210 -19.00 17.78 -13.21
C GLU A 210 -18.20 17.02 -14.28
N ALA A 211 -16.90 17.27 -14.36
CA ALA A 211 -15.99 16.61 -15.29
C ALA A 211 -15.56 15.21 -14.81
N GLN A 212 -15.84 14.87 -13.54
CA GLN A 212 -15.36 13.66 -12.87
C GLN A 212 -13.83 13.50 -12.92
N THR A 213 -13.13 14.61 -12.70
CA THR A 213 -11.65 14.64 -12.73
C THR A 213 -11.08 15.10 -11.41
N PHE A 214 -9.84 14.69 -11.15
CA PHE A 214 -9.07 15.23 -10.03
C PHE A 214 -7.61 15.39 -10.42
N SER A 215 -6.88 16.20 -9.66
CA SER A 215 -5.46 16.45 -9.90
C SER A 215 -4.60 16.26 -8.66
N VAL A 216 -3.36 15.86 -8.88
CA VAL A 216 -2.30 15.81 -7.87
C VAL A 216 -1.06 16.54 -8.37
N MET A 217 -0.15 16.86 -7.45
CA MET A 217 1.14 17.46 -7.76
C MET A 217 2.26 16.55 -7.27
N LEU A 218 3.16 16.16 -8.17
CA LEU A 218 4.36 15.40 -7.84
C LEU A 218 5.56 16.33 -7.74
N ILE A 219 6.17 16.40 -6.57
CA ILE A 219 7.46 17.09 -6.40
C ILE A 219 8.59 16.29 -7.06
N ALA A 220 9.68 16.97 -7.43
CA ALA A 220 10.83 16.35 -8.10
C ALA A 220 11.32 15.06 -7.42
N HIS A 221 11.43 15.06 -6.08
CA HIS A 221 11.85 13.88 -5.33
C HIS A 221 10.94 12.67 -5.54
N THR A 222 9.62 12.87 -5.51
CA THR A 222 8.65 11.79 -5.70
C THR A 222 8.68 11.28 -7.14
N GLN A 223 8.91 12.15 -8.11
CA GLN A 223 8.97 11.77 -9.53
C GLN A 223 10.05 10.72 -9.82
N GLU A 224 11.16 10.74 -9.08
CA GLU A 224 12.26 9.77 -9.23
C GLU A 224 11.99 8.43 -8.51
N LYS A 225 11.02 8.39 -7.60
CA LYS A 225 10.78 7.26 -6.70
C LYS A 225 9.58 6.39 -7.09
N ILE A 226 8.71 6.87 -7.96
CA ILE A 226 7.49 6.16 -8.35
C ILE A 226 7.32 6.08 -9.86
N THR A 227 6.70 5.01 -10.34
CA THR A 227 6.43 4.81 -11.77
C THR A 227 5.43 5.83 -12.35
N LEU A 228 4.55 6.39 -11.50
CA LEU A 228 3.47 7.28 -11.90
C LEU A 228 3.96 8.50 -12.70
N ALA A 229 5.13 9.04 -12.37
CA ALA A 229 5.67 10.21 -13.05
C ALA A 229 5.99 9.95 -14.54
N GLY A 230 6.29 8.70 -14.90
CA GLY A 230 6.60 8.28 -16.27
C GLY A 230 5.37 7.82 -17.08
N LYS A 231 4.21 7.63 -16.46
CA LYS A 231 3.02 7.11 -17.15
C LYS A 231 2.51 8.12 -18.21
N PRO A 232 2.23 7.70 -19.46
CA PRO A 232 1.74 8.58 -20.50
C PRO A 232 0.25 8.95 -20.31
N VAL A 233 -0.21 9.97 -21.04
CA VAL A 233 -1.65 10.26 -21.16
C VAL A 233 -2.37 9.03 -21.74
N GLY A 234 -3.54 8.70 -21.20
CA GLY A 234 -4.29 7.49 -21.53
C GLY A 234 -3.90 6.25 -20.72
N ALA A 235 -2.84 6.30 -19.92
CA ALA A 235 -2.45 5.17 -19.07
C ALA A 235 -3.44 4.97 -17.90
N ARG A 236 -3.67 3.70 -17.55
CA ARG A 236 -4.42 3.31 -16.34
C ARG A 236 -3.53 3.38 -15.10
N VAL A 237 -4.12 3.79 -13.98
CA VAL A 237 -3.48 3.96 -12.67
C VAL A 237 -4.41 3.39 -11.61
N ASN A 238 -3.89 2.55 -10.73
CA ASN A 238 -4.66 2.00 -9.61
C ASN A 238 -4.99 3.11 -8.64
N VAL A 239 -6.26 3.20 -8.23
CA VAL A 239 -6.72 4.18 -7.24
C VAL A 239 -7.30 3.48 -6.02
N GLU A 240 -6.87 3.94 -4.85
CA GLU A 240 -7.53 3.65 -3.57
C GLU A 240 -7.88 4.99 -2.93
N VAL A 241 -9.16 5.16 -2.57
CA VAL A 241 -9.64 6.34 -1.85
C VAL A 241 -9.42 6.17 -0.34
N ASP A 242 -9.32 7.28 0.39
CA ASP A 242 -9.12 7.25 1.82
C ASP A 242 -10.26 6.49 2.53
N MET A 243 -9.90 5.42 3.24
CA MET A 243 -10.83 4.59 4.00
C MET A 243 -11.65 5.38 5.02
N VAL A 244 -11.12 6.50 5.54
CA VAL A 244 -11.87 7.37 6.44
C VAL A 244 -13.16 7.87 5.77
N GLY A 245 -13.13 8.21 4.48
CA GLY A 245 -14.31 8.65 3.73
C GLY A 245 -15.40 7.59 3.69
N LYS A 246 -15.03 6.32 3.42
CA LYS A 246 -15.96 5.18 3.39
C LYS A 246 -16.59 4.92 4.76
N TYR A 247 -15.81 5.00 5.84
CA TYR A 247 -16.34 4.84 7.20
C TYR A 247 -17.32 5.95 7.56
N VAL A 248 -17.02 7.20 7.21
CA VAL A 248 -17.90 8.35 7.44
C VAL A 248 -19.20 8.18 6.66
N GLU A 249 -19.14 7.83 5.37
CA GLU A 249 -20.33 7.58 4.56
C GLU A 249 -21.18 6.46 5.18
N ARG A 250 -20.58 5.32 5.53
CA ARG A 250 -21.31 4.21 6.14
C ARG A 250 -21.95 4.60 7.48
N ALA A 251 -21.25 5.38 8.30
CA ALA A 251 -21.77 5.87 9.58
C ALA A 251 -22.96 6.83 9.38
N VAL A 252 -22.87 7.74 8.41
CA VAL A 252 -23.97 8.67 8.06
C VAL A 252 -25.17 7.89 7.52
N LEU A 253 -24.96 6.95 6.59
CA LEU A 253 -26.03 6.11 6.07
C LEU A 253 -26.71 5.27 7.16
N ALA A 254 -25.95 4.73 8.11
CA ALA A 254 -26.50 3.99 9.23
C ALA A 254 -27.28 4.89 10.20
N ALA A 255 -26.77 6.09 10.48
CA ALA A 255 -27.45 7.07 11.33
C ALA A 255 -28.78 7.56 10.71
N LEU A 256 -28.80 7.73 9.39
CA LEU A 256 -30.01 8.09 8.66
C LEU A 256 -30.97 6.90 8.54
N GLY A 257 -30.50 5.71 8.12
CA GLY A 257 -31.33 4.54 7.82
C GLY A 257 -31.92 3.81 9.05
N GLY A 258 -31.40 4.04 10.25
CA GLY A 258 -31.75 3.24 11.44
C GLY A 258 -31.30 1.78 11.30
N SER A 259 -31.19 1.06 12.41
CA SER A 259 -30.67 -0.32 12.48
C SER A 259 -31.38 -1.28 11.51
N GLY A 260 -30.87 -1.41 10.28
CA GLY A 260 -31.34 -2.34 9.25
C GLY A 260 -32.31 -1.81 8.19
N GLY A 261 -32.63 -0.51 8.15
CA GLY A 261 -33.57 0.07 7.18
C GLY A 261 -32.92 0.65 5.93
N GLN A 262 -33.64 0.66 4.79
CA GLN A 262 -33.20 1.35 3.58
C GLN A 262 -33.04 2.87 3.85
N PRO A 263 -32.03 3.56 3.27
CA PRO A 263 -31.78 4.99 3.49
C PRO A 263 -33.02 5.88 3.30
N ALA A 264 -33.92 5.48 2.39
CA ALA A 264 -35.16 6.18 2.10
C ALA A 264 -36.14 6.23 3.29
N GLU A 265 -36.25 5.18 4.11
CA GLU A 265 -37.13 5.17 5.29
C GLU A 265 -36.63 6.12 6.39
N GLY A 266 -35.31 6.22 6.51
CA GLY A 266 -34.64 7.12 7.43
C GLY A 266 -34.94 8.59 7.15
N ILE A 267 -34.71 8.98 5.90
CA ILE A 267 -35.00 10.32 5.40
C ILE A 267 -36.50 10.63 5.49
N ALA A 268 -37.37 9.67 5.15
CA ALA A 268 -38.81 9.82 5.28
C ALA A 268 -39.24 10.13 6.73
N LYS A 269 -38.69 9.40 7.73
CA LYS A 269 -38.97 9.67 9.16
C LYS A 269 -38.47 11.03 9.62
N ILE A 270 -37.32 11.49 9.11
CA ILE A 270 -36.79 12.83 9.41
C ILE A 270 -37.73 13.89 8.81
N ILE A 271 -38.12 13.75 7.55
CA ILE A 271 -39.05 14.66 6.87
C ILE A 271 -40.39 14.69 7.61
N GLU A 272 -40.94 13.52 7.96
CA GLU A 272 -42.21 13.41 8.67
C GLU A 272 -42.18 14.12 10.02
N ARG A 273 -41.10 13.96 10.80
CA ARG A 273 -40.89 14.70 12.06
C ARG A 273 -40.81 16.21 11.84
N VAL A 274 -40.09 16.66 10.82
CA VAL A 274 -39.96 18.10 10.50
C VAL A 274 -41.31 18.68 10.10
N VAL A 275 -42.07 17.99 9.26
CA VAL A 275 -43.41 18.39 8.83
C VAL A 275 -44.37 18.42 10.01
N GLN A 276 -44.41 17.37 10.85
CA GLN A 276 -45.25 17.33 12.05
C GLN A 276 -44.96 18.49 13.01
N LYS A 277 -43.67 18.81 13.21
CA LYS A 277 -43.27 19.93 14.05
C LYS A 277 -43.73 21.27 13.45
N ALA A 278 -43.53 21.49 12.16
CA ALA A 278 -43.95 22.71 11.48
C ALA A 278 -45.48 22.89 11.50
N VAL A 279 -46.24 21.81 11.35
CA VAL A 279 -47.71 21.82 11.46
C VAL A 279 -48.16 22.13 12.89
N ALA A 280 -47.52 21.53 13.90
CA ALA A 280 -47.81 21.82 15.31
C ALA A 280 -47.54 23.29 15.68
N ASP A 281 -46.42 23.84 15.21
CA ASP A 281 -46.05 25.24 15.44
C ASP A 281 -47.02 26.21 14.72
N ALA A 282 -47.54 25.83 13.55
CA ALA A 282 -48.54 26.60 12.82
C ALA A 282 -49.93 26.56 13.46
N ALA A 283 -50.30 25.45 14.11
CA ALA A 283 -51.57 25.31 14.83
C ALA A 283 -51.63 26.07 16.17
N GLN A 284 -50.48 26.57 16.65
CA GLN A 284 -50.37 27.37 17.88
C GLN A 284 -50.38 28.89 17.65
N LYS A 285 -50.53 29.34 16.40
CA LYS A 285 -50.72 30.75 16.03
C LYS A 285 -52.15 31.03 15.64
#